data_AF-A0A6I4MR13-F1
#
_entry.id   AF-A0A6I4MR13-F1
#
_cell.length_a   1.000
_cell.length_b   1.000
_cell.length_c   1.000
_cell.angle_alpha   90.00
_cell.angle_beta   90.00
_cell.angle_gamma   90.00
#
_symmetry.space_group_name_H-M   'P 1'
#
loop_
_entity.id
_entity.type
_entity.pdbx_description
1 polymer ?
#
loop_
_entity_poly.entity_id
_entity_poly.type
_entity_poly.pdbx_seq_one_letter_code
_entity_poly.pdbx_strand_id
1 'polypeptide(L)' 'MTYLPVAGRRMVLATVIDIGTRRLVGSSMAEHMRAELVVDALNAAVQTCGGEVPGVIFNSDHGGQ' A
#
# COMPACT_ATOMS: atom_id res chain seq x y z
N MET A 1 -6.15 4.89 -1.67
CA MET A 1 -6.03 4.23 -3.00
C MET A 1 -5.85 5.28 -4.07
N THR A 2 -5.01 5.02 -5.08
CA THR A 2 -4.71 5.97 -6.16
C THR A 2 -5.01 5.34 -7.53
N TYR A 3 -5.75 6.03 -8.39
CA TYR A 3 -5.93 5.60 -9.78
C TYR A 3 -4.76 6.06 -10.65
N LEU A 4 -4.18 5.15 -11.42
CA LEU A 4 -3.05 5.41 -12.30
C LEU A 4 -3.36 5.00 -13.75
N PRO A 5 -3.16 5.88 -14.74
CA PRO A 5 -3.14 5.46 -16.14
C PRO A 5 -1.82 4.76 -16.44
N VAL A 6 -1.89 3.49 -16.87
CA VAL A 6 -0.73 2.67 -17.23
C VAL A 6 -0.99 2.03 -18.58
N ALA A 7 -0.20 2.36 -19.61
CA ALA A 7 -0.28 1.78 -20.95
C ALA A 7 -1.72 1.72 -21.53
N GLY A 8 -2.51 2.77 -21.34
CA GLY A 8 -3.90 2.84 -21.82
C GLY A 8 -4.94 2.14 -20.93
N ARG A 9 -4.53 1.56 -19.79
CA ARG A 9 -5.43 0.97 -18.79
C ARG A 9 -5.47 1.83 -17.52
N ARG A 10 -6.57 1.73 -16.76
CA ARG A 10 -6.65 2.29 -15.41
C ARG A 10 -6.27 1.22 -14.40
N MET A 11 -5.30 1.52 -13.55
CA MET A 11 -4.88 0.68 -12.44
C MET A 11 -5.25 1.34 -11.11
N VAL A 12 -5.50 0.53 -10.10
CA VAL A 12 -5.63 0.94 -8.70
C VAL A 12 -4.34 0.59 -7.99
N LEU A 13 -3.68 1.58 -7.39
CA LEU A 13 -2.45 1.45 -6.62
C LEU A 13 -2.72 1.69 -5.13
N ALA A 14 -2.25 0.77 -4.30
CA ALA A 14 -2.06 0.95 -2.86
C ALA A 14 -0.58 1.19 -2.56
N THR A 15 -0.29 2.11 -1.66
CA THR A 15 1.08 2.39 -1.18
C THR A 15 1.10 2.53 0.34
N VAL A 16 2.20 2.13 0.95
CA VAL A 16 2.51 2.34 2.37
C VAL A 16 3.78 3.16 2.47
N ILE A 17 3.71 4.26 3.22
CA ILE A 17 4.82 5.18 3.44
C ILE A 17 5.18 5.16 4.92
N ASP A 18 6.46 5.01 5.21
CA ASP A 18 7.01 5.23 6.54
C ASP A 18 7.09 6.73 6.82
N ILE A 19 6.38 7.20 7.86
CA ILE A 19 6.25 8.64 8.16
C ILE A 19 7.58 9.24 8.64
N GLY A 20 8.41 8.49 9.36
CA GLY A 20 9.67 8.98 9.92
C GLY A 20 10.74 9.20 8.84
N THR A 21 10.84 8.29 7.88
CA THR A 21 11.84 8.29 6.82
C THR A 21 11.33 8.83 5.49
N ARG A 22 10.01 8.98 5.34
CA ARG A 22 9.30 9.31 4.09
C ARG A 22 9.54 8.32 2.96
N ARG A 23 9.97 7.10 3.27
CA ARG A 23 10.20 6.05 2.26
C ARG A 23 8.89 5.34 1.93
N LEU A 24 8.68 5.04 0.66
CA LEU A 24 7.67 4.08 0.23
C LEU A 24 8.20 2.68 0.53
N VAL A 25 7.57 2.01 1.49
CA VAL A 25 8.02 0.71 2.03
C VAL A 25 7.21 -0.47 1.49
N GLY A 26 6.01 -0.22 0.96
CA GLY A 26 5.20 -1.26 0.32
C GLY A 26 4.26 -0.68 -0.73
N SER A 27 3.95 -1.49 -1.74
CA SER A 27 2.96 -1.15 -2.77
C SER A 27 2.34 -2.40 -3.39
N SER A 28 1.12 -2.24 -3.91
CA SER A 28 0.43 -3.27 -4.70
C SER A 28 -0.50 -2.61 -5.71
N MET A 29 -0.68 -3.22 -6.88
CA MET A 29 -1.45 -2.63 -7.98
C MET A 29 -2.27 -3.69 -8.73
N ALA A 30 -3.49 -3.33 -9.14
CA ALA A 30 -4.38 -4.18 -9.93
C ALA A 30 -5.28 -3.35 -10.87
N GLU A 31 -5.96 -3.98 -11.82
CA GLU A 31 -6.87 -3.29 -12.76
C GLU A 31 -8.18 -2.82 -12.08
N HIS A 32 -8.51 -3.35 -10.90
CA HIS A 32 -9.74 -3.07 -10.18
C HIS A 32 -9.47 -2.87 -8.69
N MET A 33 -10.38 -2.18 -8.00
CA MET A 33 -10.31 -1.99 -6.55
C MET A 33 -10.66 -3.28 -5.85
N ARG A 34 -9.83 -3.70 -4.90
CA ARG A 34 -10.00 -4.92 -4.11
C ARG A 34 -9.33 -4.77 -2.75
N ALA A 35 -9.85 -5.42 -1.72
CA ALA A 35 -9.32 -5.31 -0.36
C ALA A 35 -7.88 -5.82 -0.25
N GLU A 36 -7.54 -6.83 -1.05
CA GLU A 36 -6.25 -7.50 -1.08
C GLU A 36 -5.12 -6.55 -1.48
N LEU A 37 -5.39 -5.47 -2.23
CA LEU A 37 -4.36 -4.48 -2.56
C LEU A 37 -3.75 -3.86 -1.30
N VAL A 38 -4.57 -3.56 -0.29
CA VAL A 38 -4.07 -3.00 0.98
C VAL A 38 -3.29 -4.06 1.74
N VAL A 39 -3.79 -5.29 1.79
CA VAL A 39 -3.14 -6.41 2.48
C VAL A 39 -1.77 -6.71 1.85
N ASP A 40 -1.69 -6.77 0.52
CA ASP A 40 -0.46 -7.01 -0.23
C ASP A 40 0.56 -5.88 0.02
N ALA A 41 0.12 -4.62 -0.02
CA ALA A 41 1.00 -3.48 0.23
C ALA A 41 1.51 -3.44 1.68
N LEU A 42 0.68 -3.83 2.66
CA LEU A 42 1.09 -3.96 4.07
C LEU A 42 2.09 -5.10 4.26
N ASN A 43 1.85 -6.27 3.68
CA ASN A 43 2.77 -7.39 3.75
C ASN A 43 4.14 -7.03 3.13
N ALA A 44 4.14 -6.33 1.99
CA ALA A 44 5.37 -5.82 1.39
C ALA A 44 6.09 -4.82 2.31
N ALA A 45 5.36 -3.93 3.00
CA ALA A 45 5.93 -2.99 3.95
C ALA A 45 6.58 -3.68 5.15
N VAL A 46 5.88 -4.63 5.77
CA VAL A 46 6.35 -5.49 6.87
C VAL A 46 7.66 -6.17 6.47
N GLN A 47 7.71 -6.78 5.28
CA GLN A 47 8.94 -7.42 4.80
C GLN A 47 10.09 -6.43 4.55
N THR A 48 9.81 -5.29 3.94
CA THR A 48 10.81 -4.22 3.75
C THR A 48 11.37 -3.71 5.08
N CYS A 49 10.57 -3.71 6.15
CA CYS A 49 10.96 -3.32 7.49
C CYS A 49 11.70 -4.41 8.27
N GLY A 50 12.00 -5.57 7.67
CA GLY A 50 12.73 -6.66 8.32
C GLY A 50 11.85 -7.78 8.87
N GLY A 51 10.57 -7.84 8.45
CA GLY A 51 9.61 -8.85 8.92
C GLY A 51 8.75 -8.28 10.03
N GLU A 52 8.98 -8.65 11.29
CA GLU A 52 8.10 -8.23 12.38
C GLU A 52 8.26 -6.75 12.75
N VAL A 53 7.12 -6.06 12.90
CA VAL A 53 7.05 -4.62 13.21
C VAL A 53 6.26 -4.35 14.50
N PRO A 54 6.73 -4.87 15.67
CA PRO A 54 6.00 -4.73 16.93
C PRO A 54 5.86 -3.25 17.33
N GLY A 55 4.63 -2.86 17.71
CA GLY A 55 4.34 -1.49 18.16
C GLY A 55 4.17 -0.46 17.04
N VAL A 56 4.26 -0.86 15.76
CA VAL A 56 3.97 0.03 14.64
C VAL A 56 2.46 0.22 14.48
N ILE A 57 2.05 1.47 14.30
CA ILE A 57 0.66 1.86 14.05
C ILE A 57 0.51 2.16 12.56
N PHE A 58 -0.38 1.43 11.89
CA PHE A 58 -0.78 1.76 10.53
C PHE A 58 -1.93 2.77 10.55
N ASN A 59 -1.74 3.89 9.86
CA ASN A 59 -2.76 4.92 9.70
C ASN A 59 -3.33 4.87 8.27
N SER A 60 -4.57 4.39 8.13
CA SER A 60 -5.35 4.54 6.90
C SER A 60 -6.25 5.77 6.99
N ASP A 61 -6.45 6.45 5.86
CA ASP A 61 -7.61 7.33 5.72
C ASP A 61 -8.90 6.50 5.73
N HIS A 62 -10.03 7.10 6.15
CA HIS A 62 -11.35 6.45 6.15
C HIS A 62 -11.90 6.26 4.72
N GLY A 63 -11.05 5.97 3.74
CA GLY A 63 -11.47 5.59 2.41
C GLY A 63 -12.24 4.28 2.49
N GLY A 64 -13.57 4.36 2.39
CA GLY A 64 -14.42 3.19 2.28
C GLY A 64 -13.95 2.34 1.11
N GLN A 65 -13.72 1.06 1.38
CA GLN A 65 -13.69 0.04 0.34
C GLN A 65 -15.11 -0.29 -0.07
#